data_AF-A0A7S3HMJ7-F1
#
_entry.id   AF-A0A7S3HMJ7-F1
#
_cell.length_a   1.000
_cell.length_b   1.000
_cell.length_c   1.000
_cell.angle_alpha   90.00
_cell.angle_beta   90.00
_cell.angle_gamma   90.00
#
_symmetry.space_group_name_H-M   'P 1'
#
loop_
_entity.id
_entity.type
_entity.pdbx_description
1 polymer ?
#
loop_
_entity_poly.entity_id
_entity_poly.type
_entity_poly.pdbx_seq_one_letter_code
_entity_poly.pdbx_strand_id
1 'polypeptide(L)'
;VLSSSRVFTSTMISLLLDFLLVVCSVGAVQFRFMQKSIPRRDFVQRQPSNTNELHTLVFAVKQNNITLLEEQLVQRSTPESVLYQQWLTFEEVEDIIKNS
;
A
#
# COMPACT_ATOMS: atom_id res chain seq x y z
N VAL A 1 32.71 -16.16 -38.99
CA VAL A 1 33.17 -15.21 -37.94
C VAL A 1 32.20 -14.03 -37.74
N LEU A 2 31.58 -13.47 -38.80
CA LEU A 2 30.67 -12.30 -38.71
C LEU A 2 29.25 -12.56 -38.13
N SER A 3 28.81 -13.82 -38.02
CA SER A 3 27.48 -14.16 -37.46
C SER A 3 27.47 -14.13 -35.92
N SER A 4 28.55 -14.63 -35.30
CA SER A 4 28.64 -14.74 -33.83
C SER A 4 28.70 -13.38 -33.12
N SER A 5 29.35 -12.38 -33.73
CA SER A 5 29.44 -11.02 -33.17
C SER A 5 28.09 -10.30 -33.14
N ARG A 6 27.22 -10.52 -34.14
CA ARG A 6 25.87 -9.90 -34.19
C ARG A 6 24.92 -10.50 -33.15
N VAL A 7 25.02 -11.81 -32.93
CA VAL A 7 24.24 -12.50 -31.88
C VAL A 7 24.69 -12.02 -30.50
N PHE A 8 26.01 -11.91 -30.27
CA PHE A 8 26.57 -11.42 -29.00
C PHE A 8 26.16 -9.98 -28.67
N THR A 9 26.16 -9.08 -29.66
CA THR A 9 25.69 -7.69 -29.46
C THR A 9 24.19 -7.63 -29.19
N SER A 10 23.39 -8.48 -29.83
CA SER A 10 21.94 -8.53 -29.60
C SER A 10 21.59 -9.03 -28.19
N THR A 11 22.27 -10.08 -27.73
CA THR A 11 22.07 -10.61 -26.37
C THR A 11 22.55 -9.64 -25.30
N MET A 12 23.65 -8.92 -25.54
CA MET A 12 24.14 -7.89 -24.60
C MET A 12 23.17 -6.71 -24.51
N ILE A 13 22.59 -6.27 -25.63
CA ILE A 13 21.59 -5.20 -25.65
C ILE A 13 20.31 -5.63 -24.92
N SER A 14 19.85 -6.87 -25.13
CA SER A 14 18.68 -7.41 -24.40
C SER A 14 18.89 -7.42 -22.89
N LEU A 15 20.03 -7.94 -22.42
CA LEU A 15 20.34 -8.01 -20.99
C LEU A 15 20.46 -6.62 -20.35
N LEU A 16 20.95 -5.63 -21.10
CA LEU A 16 21.07 -4.25 -20.63
C LEU A 16 19.69 -3.57 -20.52
N LEU A 17 18.79 -3.84 -21.47
CA LEU A 17 17.39 -3.39 -21.43
C LEU A 17 16.62 -4.03 -20.26
N ASP A 18 16.80 -5.33 -20.04
CA ASP A 18 16.17 -6.05 -18.93
C ASP A 18 16.67 -5.52 -17.58
N PHE A 19 17.97 -5.26 -17.46
CA PHE A 19 18.56 -4.65 -16.26
C PHE A 19 18.02 -3.22 -16.02
N LEU A 20 17.90 -2.41 -17.08
CA LEU A 20 17.35 -1.06 -16.98
C LEU A 20 15.89 -1.07 -16.52
N LEU A 21 15.08 -2.00 -17.03
CA LEU A 21 13.67 -2.19 -16.65
C LEU A 21 13.51 -2.55 -15.17
N VAL A 22 14.35 -3.47 -14.67
CA VAL A 22 14.34 -3.86 -13.25
C VAL A 22 14.70 -2.67 -12.37
N VAL A 23 15.75 -1.90 -12.71
CA VAL A 23 16.17 -0.72 -11.93
C VAL A 23 15.08 0.37 -11.90
N CYS A 24 14.37 0.59 -13.02
CA CYS A 24 13.26 1.54 -13.08
C CYS A 24 12.08 1.15 -12.16
N SER A 25 11.86 -0.14 -11.91
CA SER A 25 10.71 -0.63 -11.12
C SER A 25 10.86 -0.48 -9.59
N VAL A 26 12.09 -0.32 -9.09
CA VAL A 26 12.38 -0.28 -7.63
C VAL A 26 12.16 1.13 -7.02
N GLY A 27 11.97 2.17 -7.84
CA GLY A 27 11.95 3.57 -7.40
C GLY A 27 10.66 4.11 -6.77
N ALA A 28 9.60 3.31 -6.60
CA ALA A 28 8.26 3.84 -6.34
C ALA A 28 7.74 3.69 -4.90
N VAL A 29 8.60 3.62 -3.87
CA VAL A 29 8.14 3.76 -2.49
C VAL A 29 7.92 5.24 -2.17
N GLN A 30 6.75 5.75 -2.56
CA GLN A 30 6.30 7.11 -2.27
C GLN A 30 5.99 7.22 -0.76
N PHE A 31 6.99 7.63 0.03
CA PHE A 31 6.75 8.01 1.43
C PHE A 31 5.88 9.28 1.44
N ARG A 32 4.61 9.13 1.82
CA ARG A 32 3.73 10.28 2.01
C ARG A 32 4.10 10.95 3.33
N PHE A 33 4.66 12.15 3.25
CA PHE A 33 4.96 12.93 4.44
C PHE A 33 3.65 13.26 5.15
N MET A 34 3.50 12.81 6.40
CA MET A 34 2.35 13.19 7.22
C MET A 34 2.51 14.67 7.59
N GLN A 35 1.62 15.53 7.08
CA GLN A 35 1.57 16.91 7.50
C GLN A 35 1.12 16.96 8.96
N LYS A 36 2.06 17.23 9.87
CA LYS A 36 1.77 17.49 11.28
C LYS A 36 0.98 18.80 11.38
N SER A 37 -0.35 18.71 11.37
CA SER A 37 -1.20 19.85 11.72
C SER A 37 -1.15 20.04 13.23
N ILE A 38 -0.90 21.26 13.69
CA ILE A 38 -1.12 21.64 15.10
C ILE A 38 -2.58 22.10 15.14
N PRO A 39 -3.51 21.28 15.64
CA PRO A 39 -4.93 21.49 15.40
C PRO A 39 -5.53 22.64 16.20
N ARG A 40 -4.80 23.20 17.17
CA ARG A 40 -5.32 24.23 18.07
C ARG A 40 -4.34 25.39 18.26
N ARG A 41 -4.90 26.61 18.34
CA ARG A 41 -4.15 27.87 18.50
C ARG A 41 -3.52 28.03 19.90
N ASP A 42 -3.95 27.23 20.86
CA ASP A 42 -3.52 27.21 22.27
C ASP A 42 -2.49 26.11 22.59
N PHE A 43 -2.07 25.32 21.59
CA PHE A 43 -1.13 24.23 21.82
C PHE A 43 0.29 24.77 21.99
N VAL A 44 0.77 24.80 23.23
CA VAL A 44 2.16 25.18 23.56
C VAL A 44 2.98 23.92 23.80
N GLN A 45 4.07 23.76 23.04
CA GLN A 45 5.03 22.70 23.28
C GLN A 45 5.65 22.86 24.68
N ARG A 46 5.51 21.83 25.52
CA ARG A 46 6.18 21.74 26.83
C ARG A 46 7.49 20.96 26.71
N GLN A 47 8.06 20.60 27.86
CA GLN A 47 9.29 19.82 27.94
C GLN A 47 9.12 18.45 27.26
N PRO A 48 10.22 17.83 26.77
CA PRO A 48 10.21 16.47 26.26
C PRO A 48 9.66 15.47 27.29
N SER A 49 9.06 14.37 26.82
CA SER A 49 8.64 13.28 27.68
C SER A 49 9.84 12.61 28.36
N ASN A 50 9.60 11.99 29.51
CA ASN A 50 10.63 11.25 30.23
C ASN A 50 10.99 9.97 29.45
N THR A 51 12.27 9.61 29.41
CA THR A 51 12.76 8.39 28.73
C THR A 51 12.10 7.10 29.24
N ASN A 52 11.64 7.08 30.49
CA ASN A 52 11.00 5.91 31.10
C ASN A 52 9.46 5.99 31.09
N GLU A 53 8.87 6.96 30.40
CA GLU A 53 7.43 7.11 30.30
C GLU A 53 6.84 6.07 29.34
N LEU A 54 5.75 5.41 29.75
CA LEU A 54 5.07 4.42 28.91
C LEU A 54 4.15 5.14 27.91
N HIS A 55 4.33 4.82 26.64
CA HIS A 55 3.50 5.34 25.54
C HIS A 55 2.78 4.20 24.83
N THR A 56 1.47 4.33 24.65
CA THR A 56 0.69 3.40 23.83
C THR A 56 0.72 3.87 22.38
N LEU A 57 1.20 3.00 21.49
CA LEU A 57 1.27 3.24 20.06
C LEU A 57 0.28 2.33 19.33
N VAL A 58 -0.40 2.88 18.32
CA VAL A 58 -1.29 2.12 17.44
C VAL A 58 -0.64 2.04 16.07
N PHE A 59 -0.39 0.81 15.61
CA PHE A 59 0.17 0.54 14.29
C PHE A 59 -0.94 0.07 13.36
N ALA A 60 -1.16 0.81 12.27
CA ALA A 60 -2.01 0.34 11.18
C ALA A 60 -1.20 -0.62 10.29
N VAL A 61 -1.60 -1.89 10.26
CA VAL A 61 -0.99 -2.91 9.41
C VAL A 61 -1.67 -2.91 8.04
N LYS A 62 -0.90 -3.15 6.97
CA LYS A 62 -1.46 -3.27 5.62
C LYS A 62 -2.44 -4.44 5.58
N GLN A 63 -3.66 -4.18 5.15
CA GLN A 63 -4.71 -5.17 4.95
C GLN A 63 -4.71 -5.68 3.50
N ASN A 64 -5.19 -6.91 3.30
CA ASN A 64 -5.33 -7.51 1.97
C ASN A 64 -6.74 -7.33 1.42
N ASN A 65 -6.91 -7.61 0.13
CA ASN A 65 -8.21 -7.68 -0.55
C ASN A 65 -9.12 -6.45 -0.37
N ILE A 66 -8.54 -5.26 -0.14
CA ILE A 66 -9.31 -4.02 0.03
C ILE A 66 -10.19 -3.73 -1.18
N THR A 67 -9.69 -3.96 -2.40
CA THR A 67 -10.47 -3.79 -3.63
C THR A 67 -11.69 -4.72 -3.68
N LEU A 68 -11.54 -5.96 -3.20
CA LEU A 68 -12.67 -6.90 -3.13
C LEU A 68 -13.70 -6.44 -2.09
N LEU A 69 -13.24 -5.96 -0.93
CA LEU A 69 -14.13 -5.40 0.08
C LEU A 69 -14.89 -4.17 -0.47
N GLU A 70 -14.20 -3.27 -1.18
CA GLU A 70 -14.81 -2.12 -1.84
C GLU A 70 -15.89 -2.53 -2.83
N GLU A 71 -15.63 -3.52 -3.69
CA GLU A 71 -16.62 -4.05 -4.63
C GLU A 71 -17.86 -4.60 -3.90
N GLN A 72 -17.65 -5.37 -2.84
CA GLN A 72 -18.73 -5.93 -2.04
C GLN A 72 -19.57 -4.86 -1.35
N LEU A 73 -18.95 -3.77 -0.87
CA LEU A 73 -19.63 -2.63 -0.28
C LEU A 73 -20.45 -1.85 -1.31
N VAL A 74 -19.92 -1.67 -2.53
CA VAL A 74 -20.68 -1.05 -3.63
C VAL A 74 -21.91 -1.88 -3.98
N GLN A 75 -21.75 -3.20 -4.14
CA GLN A 75 -22.87 -4.11 -4.41
C GLN A 75 -23.94 -4.05 -3.31
N ARG A 76 -23.57 -3.90 -2.04
CA ARG A 76 -24.53 -3.87 -0.92
C ARG A 76 -25.19 -2.50 -0.70
N SER A 77 -24.58 -1.44 -1.23
CA SER A 77 -25.12 -0.07 -1.17
C SER A 77 -25.90 0.34 -2.41
N THR A 78 -25.89 -0.47 -3.48
CA THR A 78 -26.60 -0.20 -4.74
C THR A 78 -28.01 -0.83 -4.73
N PRO A 79 -29.10 -0.04 -4.88
CA PRO A 79 -30.48 -0.55 -4.81
C PRO A 79 -30.83 -1.64 -5.84
N GLU A 80 -30.21 -1.63 -7.01
CA GLU A 80 -30.47 -2.60 -8.09
C GLU A 80 -29.73 -3.93 -7.91
N SER A 81 -28.85 -4.01 -6.90
CA SER A 81 -28.10 -5.22 -6.61
C SER A 81 -28.94 -6.21 -5.81
N VAL A 82 -28.76 -7.50 -6.11
CA VAL A 82 -29.35 -8.61 -5.34
C VAL A 82 -28.90 -8.59 -3.87
N LEU A 83 -27.72 -8.01 -3.60
CA LEU A 83 -27.12 -7.92 -2.26
C LEU A 83 -27.47 -6.62 -1.54
N TYR A 84 -28.38 -5.79 -2.07
CA TYR A 84 -28.73 -4.52 -1.46
C TYR A 84 -29.18 -4.71 -0.01
N GLN A 85 -28.61 -3.90 0.90
CA GLN A 85 -28.83 -3.94 2.36
C GLN A 85 -28.43 -5.25 3.06
N GLN A 86 -27.73 -6.17 2.39
CA GLN A 86 -27.18 -7.37 3.00
C GLN A 86 -25.79 -7.09 3.54
N TRP A 87 -25.72 -6.45 4.71
CA TRP A 87 -24.48 -6.00 5.32
C TRP A 87 -23.59 -7.14 5.79
N LEU A 88 -22.28 -6.97 5.65
CA LEU A 88 -21.29 -7.88 6.18
C LEU A 88 -21.20 -7.74 7.70
N THR A 89 -21.02 -8.87 8.37
CA THR A 89 -20.67 -8.96 9.78
C THR A 89 -19.20 -8.58 10.00
N PHE A 90 -18.83 -8.37 11.26
CA PHE A 90 -17.45 -8.04 11.61
C PHE A 90 -16.49 -9.18 11.24
N GLU A 91 -16.90 -10.42 11.50
CA GLU A 91 -16.15 -11.63 11.23
C GLU A 91 -15.93 -11.83 9.72
N GLU A 92 -16.96 -11.59 8.90
CA GLU A 92 -16.84 -11.67 7.44
C GLU A 92 -15.86 -10.63 6.89
N VAL A 93 -15.90 -9.40 7.42
CA VAL A 93 -14.95 -8.35 7.03
C VAL A 93 -13.53 -8.74 7.42
N GLU A 94 -13.33 -9.28 8.63
CA GLU A 94 -12.03 -9.74 9.11
C GLU A 94 -11.46 -10.85 8.21
N ASP A 95 -12.27 -11.84 7.85
CA ASP A 95 -11.87 -12.92 6.96
C ASP A 95 -11.49 -12.43 5.56
N ILE A 96 -12.17 -11.40 5.03
CA ILE A 96 -11.83 -10.81 3.73
C ILE A 96 -10.47 -10.10 3.79
N ILE A 97 -10.22 -9.31 4.84
CA ILE A 97 -9.09 -8.37 4.89
C ILE A 97 -7.85 -8.90 5.58
N LYS A 98 -7.91 -10.07 6.24
CA LYS A 98 -6.77 -10.61 6.98
C LYS A 98 -5.57 -10.85 6.07
N ASN A 99 -4.38 -10.69 6.65
CA ASN A 99 -3.18 -11.29 6.08
C ASN A 99 -3.19 -12.78 6.43
N SER A 100 -3.30 -13.64 5.42
CA SER A 100 -2.99 -15.07 5.55
C SER A 100 -1.49 -15.31 5.65
#